data_AF-A0A0G2E858-F1
#
_entry.id   AF-A0A0G2E858-F1
#
_cell.length_a   1.000
_cell.length_b   1.000
_cell.length_c   1.000
_cell.angle_alpha   90.00
_cell.angle_beta   90.00
_cell.angle_gamma   90.00
#
_symmetry.space_group_name_H-M   'P 1'
#
loop_
_entity.id
_entity.type
_entity.pdbx_description
1 polymer ?
#
loop_
_entity_poly.entity_id
_entity_poly.type
_entity_poly.pdbx_seq_one_letter_code
_entity_poly.pdbx_strand_id
1 'polypeptide(L)'
;MGPIVDVQNYTFTWLPIDEFNRTDADVTLDFLVSNSVYYDEPNDDPIFGAHQIIYNYTYDNGEVAHIYISDYYVSVIGCVEQYQVCQPDQGTCTALDATSSLLSNAAHGSVSFYKIQIGAIERIFAILASMQIYNIMVGRGASGLQVRNTLANLEQGALPNNQWEIEVLGWARTALARLQEAILEYPSQATTNIPGSYIYKPTDWVSEAMCHSQLVRQTNGTISFSVLGLSIILVVGFLIIALSLCIESVTGHIQTRYLKSCRFRWLDWILDEKFQLQRMMYEAADMGGEWKNVTDEIPTTREDHRFGG
;
A
#
# COMPACT_ATOMS: atom_id res chain seq x y z
N MET A 1 -10.62 -44.59 -16.41
CA MET A 1 -9.19 -44.92 -16.27
C MET A 1 -8.52 -44.61 -17.61
N GLY A 2 -7.95 -43.42 -17.73
CA GLY A 2 -7.13 -43.06 -18.90
C GLY A 2 -5.74 -43.72 -18.78
N PRO A 3 -5.02 -43.90 -19.89
CA PRO A 3 -3.71 -44.53 -19.87
C PRO A 3 -2.73 -43.67 -19.07
N ILE A 4 -1.95 -44.34 -18.22
CA ILE A 4 -0.80 -43.77 -17.52
C ILE A 4 0.22 -43.41 -18.59
N VAL A 5 0.50 -42.11 -18.74
CA VAL A 5 1.57 -41.62 -19.60
C VAL A 5 2.88 -41.98 -18.91
N ASP A 6 3.73 -42.75 -19.59
CA ASP A 6 5.09 -43.05 -19.17
C ASP A 6 5.83 -41.76 -18.85
N VAL A 7 6.31 -41.64 -17.61
CA VAL A 7 7.24 -40.59 -17.22
C VAL A 7 8.54 -40.85 -17.96
N GLN A 8 8.79 -40.11 -19.04
CA GLN A 8 10.10 -40.09 -19.69
C GLN A 8 11.15 -39.74 -18.62
N ASN A 9 12.05 -40.68 -18.33
CA ASN A 9 13.23 -40.45 -17.50
C ASN A 9 14.13 -39.44 -18.22
N TYR A 10 13.94 -38.15 -17.94
CA TYR A 10 14.92 -37.13 -18.29
C TYR A 10 16.16 -37.36 -17.42
N THR A 11 17.18 -38.00 -17.98
CA THR A 11 18.52 -37.95 -17.40
C THR A 11 19.00 -36.51 -17.53
N PHE A 12 18.96 -35.74 -16.44
CA PHE A 12 19.62 -34.45 -16.37
C PHE A 12 21.13 -34.67 -16.54
N THR A 13 21.68 -34.25 -17.68
CA THR A 13 23.13 -34.31 -17.97
C THR A 13 23.89 -33.12 -17.35
N TRP A 14 23.37 -32.57 -16.26
CA TRP A 14 24.08 -31.57 -15.46
C TRP A 14 24.63 -32.27 -14.22
N LEU A 15 25.96 -32.38 -14.17
CA LEU A 15 26.70 -32.86 -13.02
C LEU A 15 27.33 -31.63 -12.36
N PRO A 16 26.67 -31.03 -11.33
CA PRO A 16 27.25 -29.89 -10.63
C PRO A 16 28.57 -30.26 -9.96
N ILE A 17 29.44 -29.26 -9.79
CA ILE A 17 30.56 -29.36 -8.85
C ILE A 17 30.05 -29.57 -7.42
N ASP A 18 30.89 -30.07 -6.54
CA ASP A 18 30.51 -30.46 -5.18
C ASP A 18 29.83 -29.31 -4.40
N GLU A 19 30.27 -28.07 -4.62
CA GLU A 19 29.71 -26.86 -4.01
C GLU A 19 28.26 -26.58 -4.44
N PHE A 20 27.86 -27.01 -5.63
CA PHE A 20 26.51 -26.88 -6.18
C PHE A 20 25.72 -28.18 -6.15
N ASN A 21 26.34 -29.31 -5.81
CA ASN A 21 25.69 -30.61 -5.68
C ASN A 21 25.06 -30.78 -4.29
N ARG A 22 24.05 -29.96 -4.00
CA ARG A 22 23.45 -29.83 -2.67
C ARG A 22 22.00 -30.25 -2.70
N THR A 23 21.56 -30.98 -1.67
CA THR A 23 20.16 -31.41 -1.50
C THR A 23 19.40 -30.54 -0.50
N ASP A 24 20.11 -29.71 0.25
CA ASP A 24 19.62 -28.86 1.33
C ASP A 24 19.59 -27.38 0.94
N ALA A 25 19.57 -27.05 -0.36
CA ALA A 25 19.62 -25.68 -0.85
C ALA A 25 19.00 -25.56 -2.25
N ASP A 26 18.59 -24.35 -2.61
CA ASP A 26 18.26 -23.99 -3.98
C ASP A 26 19.51 -23.41 -4.67
N VAL A 27 19.79 -23.86 -5.90
CA VAL A 27 20.98 -23.43 -6.66
C VAL A 27 20.55 -22.64 -7.89
N THR A 28 21.09 -21.44 -8.03
CA THR A 28 20.90 -20.56 -9.20
C THR A 28 22.25 -20.29 -9.85
N LEU A 29 22.30 -20.33 -11.18
CA LEU A 29 23.46 -19.93 -11.98
C LEU A 29 23.07 -18.77 -12.89
N ASP A 30 23.67 -17.61 -12.66
CA ASP A 30 23.47 -16.40 -13.45
C ASP A 30 24.62 -16.24 -14.46
N PHE A 31 24.29 -16.39 -15.74
CA PHE A 31 25.22 -16.25 -16.85
C PHE A 31 25.24 -14.79 -17.32
N LEU A 32 26.35 -14.11 -17.05
CA LEU A 32 26.58 -12.72 -17.38
C LEU A 32 27.37 -12.63 -18.69
N VAL A 33 26.75 -12.03 -19.70
CA VAL A 33 27.33 -11.91 -21.04
C VAL A 33 27.57 -10.45 -21.36
N SER A 34 28.85 -10.08 -21.49
CA SER A 34 29.31 -8.72 -21.80
C SER A 34 28.99 -8.28 -23.24
N ASN A 35 28.72 -9.23 -24.15
CA ASN A 35 28.43 -8.98 -25.57
C ASN A 35 29.51 -8.10 -26.23
N SER A 36 29.13 -6.91 -26.71
CA SER A 36 30.02 -5.96 -27.39
C SER A 36 30.34 -4.73 -26.53
N VAL A 37 30.23 -4.87 -25.21
CA VAL A 37 30.54 -3.78 -24.28
C VAL A 37 32.06 -3.61 -24.17
N TYR A 38 32.52 -2.37 -24.30
CA TYR A 38 33.90 -1.97 -24.11
C TYR A 38 34.04 -1.03 -22.90
N TYR A 39 35.22 -0.97 -22.33
CA TYR A 39 35.52 -0.27 -21.08
C TYR A 39 36.57 0.82 -21.34
N ASP A 40 36.39 1.98 -20.72
CA ASP A 40 37.33 3.10 -20.84
C ASP A 40 38.58 2.93 -19.97
N GLU A 41 38.47 2.12 -18.92
CA GLU A 41 39.51 1.84 -17.95
C GLU A 41 39.60 0.33 -17.71
N PRO A 42 40.79 -0.20 -17.37
CA PRO A 42 40.90 -1.58 -16.96
C PRO A 42 40.19 -1.82 -15.63
N ASN A 43 39.71 -3.04 -15.40
CA ASN A 43 38.98 -3.39 -14.18
C ASN A 43 39.44 -4.75 -13.64
N ASP A 44 39.81 -4.80 -12.36
CA ASP A 44 40.29 -6.03 -11.69
C ASP A 44 39.15 -6.88 -11.08
N ASP A 45 37.89 -6.47 -11.25
CA ASP A 45 36.75 -7.24 -10.73
C ASP A 45 36.76 -8.69 -11.31
N PRO A 46 36.58 -9.74 -10.48
CA PRO A 46 36.67 -11.13 -10.95
C PRO A 46 35.58 -11.53 -11.95
N ILE A 47 34.46 -10.80 -12.01
CA ILE A 47 33.32 -11.08 -12.91
C ILE A 47 33.30 -10.10 -14.08
N PHE A 48 33.54 -8.81 -13.79
CA PHE A 48 33.53 -7.71 -14.76
C PHE A 48 34.94 -7.33 -15.25
N GLY A 49 35.91 -8.23 -15.07
CA GLY A 49 37.30 -8.01 -15.40
C GLY A 49 37.48 -7.60 -16.86
N ALA A 50 38.30 -6.58 -17.09
CA ALA A 50 38.55 -6.03 -18.42
C ALA A 50 40.00 -5.56 -18.52
N HIS A 51 40.88 -6.39 -19.11
CA HIS A 51 42.30 -6.08 -19.29
C HIS A 51 42.75 -6.19 -20.74
N GLN A 52 41.91 -6.73 -21.62
CA GLN A 52 42.24 -6.93 -23.03
C GLN A 52 42.02 -5.64 -23.81
N ILE A 53 43.10 -5.07 -24.36
CA ILE A 53 43.04 -3.86 -25.19
C ILE A 53 42.65 -4.22 -26.62
N ILE A 54 41.60 -3.58 -27.16
CA ILE A 54 41.15 -3.79 -28.54
C ILE A 54 41.50 -2.63 -29.48
N TYR A 55 41.60 -1.42 -28.96
CA TYR A 55 41.83 -0.22 -29.75
C TYR A 55 42.61 0.81 -28.95
N ASN A 56 43.50 1.52 -29.64
CA ASN A 56 44.24 2.65 -29.08
C ASN A 56 43.83 3.91 -29.84
N TYR A 57 43.38 4.93 -29.12
CA TYR A 57 43.10 6.24 -29.68
C TYR A 57 44.18 7.23 -29.24
N THR A 58 44.83 7.91 -30.18
CA THR A 58 45.77 8.98 -29.86
C THR A 58 45.06 10.33 -29.95
N TYR A 59 44.99 11.06 -28.84
CA TYR A 59 44.49 12.43 -28.81
C TYR A 59 45.46 13.41 -29.49
N ASP A 60 44.96 14.59 -29.87
CA ASP A 60 45.77 15.64 -30.54
C ASP A 60 46.97 16.11 -29.69
N ASN A 61 46.91 15.92 -28.36
CA ASN A 61 47.99 16.21 -27.41
C ASN A 61 49.08 15.12 -27.38
N GLY A 62 48.92 14.03 -28.13
CA GLY A 62 49.84 12.88 -28.18
C GLY A 62 49.57 11.80 -27.11
N GLU A 63 48.58 11.97 -26.25
CA GLU A 63 48.17 10.99 -25.24
C GLU A 63 47.44 9.81 -25.90
N VAL A 64 47.73 8.59 -25.46
CA VAL A 64 47.11 7.37 -25.98
C VAL A 64 46.09 6.86 -24.97
N ALA A 65 44.80 6.89 -25.34
CA ALA A 65 43.76 6.17 -24.64
C ALA A 65 43.68 4.73 -25.13
N HIS A 66 43.37 3.82 -24.22
CA HIS A 66 43.18 2.40 -24.48
C HIS A 66 41.72 2.04 -24.24
N ILE A 67 41.13 1.29 -25.16
CA ILE A 67 39.79 0.72 -25.00
C ILE A 67 39.92 -0.75 -24.66
N TYR A 68 39.31 -1.16 -23.56
CA TYR A 68 39.38 -2.51 -23.02
C TYR A 68 38.10 -3.29 -23.32
N ILE A 69 38.19 -4.62 -23.38
CA ILE A 69 37.04 -5.52 -23.39
C ILE A 69 37.12 -6.48 -22.21
N SER A 70 35.99 -7.11 -21.92
CA SER A 70 35.91 -8.11 -20.87
C SER A 70 36.88 -9.28 -21.11
N ASP A 71 37.47 -9.77 -20.03
CA ASP A 71 38.41 -10.89 -20.07
C ASP A 71 37.75 -12.20 -20.51
N TYR A 72 36.46 -12.34 -20.24
CA TYR A 72 35.67 -13.52 -20.55
C TYR A 72 34.43 -13.15 -21.37
N TYR A 73 34.07 -14.00 -22.35
CA TYR A 73 32.82 -13.83 -23.10
C TYR A 73 31.58 -14.04 -22.23
N VAL A 74 31.70 -14.95 -21.25
CA VAL A 74 30.64 -15.28 -20.30
C VAL A 74 31.28 -15.46 -18.93
N SER A 75 30.82 -14.68 -17.96
CA SER A 75 31.13 -14.84 -16.53
C SER A 75 29.92 -15.45 -15.85
N VAL A 76 30.11 -16.34 -14.88
CA VAL A 76 28.99 -17.02 -14.20
C VAL A 76 29.08 -16.78 -12.71
N ILE A 77 27.98 -16.31 -12.12
CA ILE A 77 27.81 -16.25 -10.67
C ILE A 77 26.87 -17.39 -10.26
N GLY A 78 27.33 -18.25 -9.35
CA GLY A 78 26.51 -19.28 -8.75
C GLY A 78 26.06 -18.86 -7.35
N CYS A 79 24.77 -19.00 -7.06
CA CYS A 79 24.19 -18.71 -5.76
C CYS A 79 23.56 -19.97 -5.17
N VAL A 80 23.87 -20.23 -3.91
CA VAL A 80 23.29 -21.32 -3.11
C VAL A 80 22.47 -20.67 -2.00
N GLU A 81 21.14 -20.80 -2.08
CA GLU A 81 20.21 -20.20 -1.14
C GLU A 81 19.68 -21.25 -0.16
N GLN A 82 19.76 -20.94 1.12
CA GLN A 82 19.21 -21.76 2.21
C GLN A 82 18.41 -20.91 3.17
N TYR A 83 17.37 -21.50 3.74
CA TYR A 83 16.45 -20.81 4.63
C TYR A 83 16.31 -21.60 5.93
N GLN A 84 16.19 -20.86 7.03
CA GLN A 84 15.83 -21.40 8.34
C GLN A 84 14.94 -20.39 9.08
N VAL A 85 14.10 -20.88 9.97
CA VAL A 85 13.30 -20.05 10.86
C VAL A 85 13.78 -20.24 12.29
N CYS A 86 14.02 -19.13 12.98
CA CYS A 86 14.51 -19.12 14.34
C CYS A 86 13.44 -18.63 15.32
N GLN A 87 13.34 -19.27 16.49
CA GLN A 87 12.52 -18.81 17.58
C GLN A 87 13.26 -17.72 18.37
N PRO A 88 12.66 -16.53 18.56
CA PRO A 88 13.35 -15.39 19.19
C PRO A 88 13.72 -15.64 20.66
N ASP A 89 12.89 -16.38 21.40
CA ASP A 89 13.06 -16.54 22.85
C ASP A 89 14.08 -17.61 23.24
N GLN A 90 14.30 -18.61 22.38
CA GLN A 90 15.11 -19.80 22.69
C GLN A 90 16.40 -19.90 21.87
N GLY A 91 16.52 -19.08 20.81
CA GLY A 91 17.66 -19.16 19.88
C GLY A 91 17.70 -20.45 19.06
N THR A 92 16.66 -21.29 19.13
CA THR A 92 16.55 -22.53 18.39
C THR A 92 16.02 -22.25 16.98
N CYS A 93 16.72 -22.74 15.96
CA CYS A 93 16.34 -22.60 14.56
C CYS A 93 16.06 -23.97 13.94
N THR A 94 15.21 -23.98 12.91
CA THR A 94 15.11 -25.14 12.02
C THR A 94 16.47 -25.40 11.35
N ALA A 95 16.66 -26.59 10.78
CA ALA A 95 17.80 -26.80 9.90
C ALA A 95 17.75 -25.82 8.72
N LEU A 96 18.94 -25.41 8.24
CA LEU A 96 19.09 -24.74 6.96
C LEU A 96 18.73 -25.74 5.86
N ASP A 97 17.82 -25.33 4.98
CA ASP A 97 17.31 -26.21 3.93
C ASP A 97 16.86 -25.38 2.71
N ALA A 98 16.50 -26.06 1.63
CA ALA A 98 15.90 -25.47 0.45
C ALA A 98 14.53 -24.85 0.78
N THR A 99 14.07 -23.93 -0.07
CA THR A 99 12.80 -23.22 0.08
C THR A 99 11.64 -24.19 0.28
N SER A 100 11.60 -25.28 -0.50
CA SER A 100 10.55 -26.29 -0.49
C SER A 100 10.38 -27.02 0.85
N SER A 101 11.45 -27.15 1.62
CA SER A 101 11.46 -27.86 2.90
C SER A 101 11.08 -26.96 4.09
N LEU A 102 11.10 -25.63 3.93
CA LEU A 102 10.97 -24.70 5.05
C LEU A 102 9.70 -24.91 5.89
N LEU A 103 8.54 -25.03 5.22
CA LEU A 103 7.26 -25.19 5.92
C LEU A 103 7.17 -26.54 6.63
N SER A 104 7.68 -27.60 6.01
CA SER A 104 7.76 -28.95 6.62
C SER A 104 8.67 -28.92 7.85
N ASN A 105 9.84 -28.30 7.75
CA ASN A 105 10.79 -28.16 8.85
C ASN A 105 10.21 -27.30 9.99
N ALA A 106 9.36 -26.32 9.70
CA ALA A 106 8.66 -25.55 10.72
C ALA A 106 7.51 -26.35 11.37
N ALA A 107 6.72 -27.10 10.59
CA ALA A 107 5.53 -27.81 11.09
C ALA A 107 5.86 -29.14 11.78
N HIS A 108 6.92 -29.82 11.35
CA HIS A 108 7.27 -31.19 11.74
C HIS A 108 8.72 -31.37 12.16
N GLY A 109 9.52 -30.30 12.17
CA GLY A 109 10.94 -30.37 12.50
C GLY A 109 11.24 -30.40 14.00
N SER A 110 12.50 -30.15 14.33
CA SER A 110 13.03 -30.17 15.70
C SER A 110 12.59 -28.98 16.56
N VAL A 111 12.12 -27.90 15.95
CA VAL A 111 11.68 -26.68 16.63
C VAL A 111 10.16 -26.63 16.68
N SER A 112 9.61 -26.39 17.88
CA SER A 112 8.16 -26.30 18.09
C SER A 112 7.69 -24.85 18.03
N PHE A 113 6.93 -24.51 17.01
CA PHE A 113 6.31 -23.19 16.87
C PHE A 113 4.85 -23.21 17.31
N TYR A 114 4.36 -22.08 17.84
CA TYR A 114 2.93 -21.89 18.08
C TYR A 114 2.15 -21.82 16.76
N LYS A 115 0.86 -22.16 16.80
CA LYS A 115 0.01 -22.14 15.59
C LYS A 115 0.02 -20.80 14.85
N ILE A 116 0.05 -19.68 15.58
CA ILE A 116 0.12 -18.35 14.97
C ILE A 116 1.47 -18.06 14.32
N GLN A 117 2.56 -18.61 14.87
CA GLN A 117 3.89 -18.50 14.28
C GLN A 117 3.98 -19.35 13.01
N ILE A 118 3.44 -20.57 13.01
CA ILE A 118 3.34 -21.40 11.80
C ILE A 118 2.58 -20.66 10.70
N GLY A 119 1.45 -20.03 11.02
CA GLY A 119 0.71 -19.24 10.03
C GLY A 119 1.49 -18.03 9.50
N ALA A 120 2.35 -17.40 10.32
CA ALA A 120 3.25 -16.34 9.84
C ALA A 120 4.35 -16.90 8.92
N ILE A 121 4.91 -18.08 9.26
CA ILE A 121 5.89 -18.78 8.44
C ILE A 121 5.28 -19.19 7.10
N GLU A 122 4.04 -19.69 7.09
CA GLU A 122 3.31 -20.06 5.87
C GLU A 122 3.16 -18.86 4.92
N ARG A 123 2.89 -17.66 5.45
CA ARG A 123 2.83 -16.43 4.65
C ARG A 123 4.18 -16.05 4.04
N ILE A 124 5.25 -16.14 4.84
CA ILE A 124 6.61 -15.90 4.34
C ILE A 124 6.91 -16.93 3.24
N PHE A 125 6.62 -18.21 3.50
CA PHE A 125 6.82 -19.29 2.54
C PHE A 125 6.11 -19.04 1.20
N ALA A 126 4.87 -18.52 1.22
CA ALA A 126 4.13 -18.19 0.00
C ALA A 126 4.83 -17.17 -0.91
N ILE A 127 5.68 -16.29 -0.35
CA ILE A 127 6.43 -15.29 -1.13
C ILE A 127 7.89 -15.69 -1.38
N LEU A 128 8.45 -16.66 -0.64
CA LEU A 128 9.88 -17.03 -0.72
C LEU A 128 10.33 -17.37 -2.13
N ALA A 129 9.51 -18.07 -2.92
CA ALA A 129 9.84 -18.37 -4.31
C ALA A 129 10.17 -17.09 -5.09
N SER A 130 9.39 -16.02 -4.93
CA SER A 130 9.64 -14.73 -5.61
C SER A 130 10.88 -13.98 -5.10
N MET A 131 11.40 -14.36 -3.93
CA MET A 131 12.60 -13.78 -3.35
C MET A 131 13.89 -14.44 -3.86
N GLN A 132 13.80 -15.69 -4.36
CA GLN A 132 14.96 -16.41 -4.90
C GLN A 132 15.63 -15.58 -5.99
N ILE A 133 16.96 -15.59 -6.02
CA ILE A 133 17.77 -14.78 -6.95
C ILE A 133 17.37 -15.07 -8.40
N TYR A 134 17.10 -16.33 -8.73
CA TYR A 134 16.56 -16.74 -10.02
C TYR A 134 15.33 -15.90 -10.44
N ASN A 135 14.34 -15.76 -9.56
CA ASN A 135 13.10 -15.03 -9.86
C ASN A 135 13.31 -13.51 -9.89
N ILE A 136 14.29 -13.00 -9.14
CA ILE A 136 14.71 -11.58 -9.22
C ILE A 136 15.33 -11.28 -10.59
N MET A 137 16.13 -12.19 -11.14
CA MET A 137 16.87 -11.97 -12.38
C MET A 137 16.07 -12.29 -13.65
N VAL A 138 15.32 -13.39 -13.69
CA VAL A 138 14.59 -13.85 -14.89
C VAL A 138 13.65 -12.78 -15.46
N GLY A 139 12.94 -12.04 -14.61
CA GLY A 139 12.01 -10.99 -15.05
C GLY A 139 12.69 -9.70 -15.51
N ARG A 140 13.96 -9.46 -15.13
CA ARG A 140 14.68 -8.19 -15.34
C ARG A 140 15.80 -8.30 -16.37
N GLY A 141 16.36 -9.48 -16.58
CA GLY A 141 17.52 -9.70 -17.44
C GLY A 141 18.67 -8.75 -17.11
N ALA A 142 19.27 -8.14 -18.13
CA ALA A 142 20.38 -7.19 -17.97
C ALA A 142 20.01 -5.94 -17.15
N SER A 143 18.73 -5.55 -17.09
CA SER A 143 18.25 -4.45 -16.22
C SER A 143 18.23 -4.81 -14.74
N GLY A 144 18.52 -6.07 -14.40
CA GLY A 144 18.78 -6.55 -13.05
C GLY A 144 20.12 -6.08 -12.49
N LEU A 145 21.06 -5.74 -13.37
CA LEU A 145 22.44 -5.38 -13.02
C LEU A 145 22.57 -3.87 -12.78
N GLN A 146 23.23 -3.47 -11.69
CA GLN A 146 23.52 -2.08 -11.36
C GLN A 146 24.60 -1.48 -12.25
N VAL A 147 25.50 -2.30 -12.78
CA VAL A 147 26.54 -1.92 -13.77
C VAL A 147 25.92 -1.17 -14.96
N ARG A 148 24.66 -1.49 -15.28
CA ARG A 148 23.89 -0.87 -16.36
C ARG A 148 23.70 0.64 -16.17
N ASN A 149 23.75 1.15 -14.94
CA ASN A 149 23.60 2.58 -14.66
C ASN A 149 24.76 3.43 -15.20
N THR A 150 25.92 2.81 -15.39
CA THR A 150 27.15 3.43 -15.91
C THR A 150 27.45 3.07 -17.36
N LEU A 151 26.58 2.26 -17.98
CA LEU A 151 26.71 1.83 -19.37
C LEU A 151 25.94 2.77 -20.30
N ALA A 152 26.61 3.36 -21.28
CA ALA A 152 26.00 4.20 -22.30
C ALA A 152 26.59 3.87 -23.68
N ASN A 153 25.77 3.70 -24.73
CA ASN A 153 26.24 3.43 -26.10
C ASN A 153 27.24 2.25 -26.24
N LEU A 154 27.12 1.20 -25.40
CA LEU A 154 28.06 0.07 -25.29
C LEU A 154 29.42 0.41 -24.63
N GLU A 155 29.57 1.63 -24.15
CA GLU A 155 30.71 2.13 -23.37
C GLU A 155 30.39 1.99 -21.89
N GLN A 156 31.22 1.23 -21.20
CA GLN A 156 31.15 1.01 -19.78
C GLN A 156 32.13 1.96 -19.10
N GLY A 157 31.58 2.93 -18.36
CA GLY A 157 32.39 3.81 -17.53
C GLY A 157 33.10 3.04 -16.41
N ALA A 158 34.03 3.71 -15.73
CA ALA A 158 34.84 3.15 -14.66
C ALA A 158 34.00 2.39 -13.62
N LEU A 159 34.41 1.16 -13.33
CA LEU A 159 33.79 0.29 -12.34
C LEU A 159 34.70 0.09 -11.13
N PRO A 160 34.14 -0.09 -9.93
CA PRO A 160 34.92 -0.54 -8.80
C PRO A 160 35.32 -2.01 -8.96
N ASN A 161 36.49 -2.37 -8.41
CA ASN A 161 37.01 -3.75 -8.42
C ASN A 161 36.15 -4.76 -7.61
N ASN A 162 35.11 -4.30 -6.91
CA ASN A 162 34.15 -5.13 -6.19
C ASN A 162 32.72 -4.99 -6.73
N GLN A 163 32.57 -4.66 -8.01
CA GLN A 163 31.28 -4.57 -8.68
C GLN A 163 30.45 -5.86 -8.52
N TRP A 164 31.05 -7.05 -8.56
CA TRP A 164 30.32 -8.31 -8.36
C TRP A 164 29.62 -8.38 -6.99
N GLU A 165 30.25 -7.86 -5.93
CA GLU A 165 29.65 -7.81 -4.59
C GLU A 165 28.47 -6.84 -4.59
N ILE A 166 28.63 -5.69 -5.26
CA ILE A 166 27.58 -4.68 -5.39
C ILE A 166 26.35 -5.27 -6.09
N GLU A 167 26.57 -6.08 -7.14
CA GLU A 167 25.49 -6.79 -7.85
C GLU A 167 24.76 -7.76 -6.93
N VAL A 168 25.48 -8.71 -6.32
CA VAL A 168 24.89 -9.75 -5.46
C VAL A 168 24.17 -9.13 -4.26
N LEU A 169 24.76 -8.10 -3.63
CA LEU A 169 24.11 -7.36 -2.55
C LEU A 169 22.85 -6.62 -3.05
N GLY A 170 22.85 -6.12 -4.27
CA GLY A 170 21.68 -5.52 -4.91
C GLY A 170 20.54 -6.54 -5.10
N TRP A 171 20.86 -7.75 -5.54
CA TRP A 171 19.88 -8.83 -5.70
C TRP A 171 19.29 -9.22 -4.35
N ALA A 172 20.12 -9.40 -3.32
CA ALA A 172 19.67 -9.69 -1.96
C ALA A 172 18.80 -8.57 -1.36
N ARG A 173 19.14 -7.29 -1.60
CA ARG A 173 18.31 -6.14 -1.19
C ARG A 173 16.96 -6.14 -1.89
N THR A 174 16.93 -6.50 -3.18
CA THR A 174 15.69 -6.61 -3.94
C THR A 174 14.82 -7.75 -3.40
N ALA A 175 15.42 -8.90 -3.10
CA ALA A 175 14.74 -10.04 -2.46
C ALA A 175 14.12 -9.64 -1.11
N LEU A 176 14.87 -8.92 -0.26
CA LEU A 176 14.36 -8.42 1.01
C LEU A 176 13.22 -7.40 0.82
N ALA A 177 13.33 -6.50 -0.16
CA ALA A 177 12.28 -5.54 -0.47
C ALA A 177 10.98 -6.25 -0.92
N ARG A 178 11.08 -7.35 -1.67
CA ARG A 178 9.92 -8.19 -2.03
C ARG A 178 9.23 -8.79 -0.82
N LEU A 179 10.00 -9.28 0.16
CA LEU A 179 9.43 -9.77 1.42
C LEU A 179 8.68 -8.65 2.15
N GLN A 180 9.29 -7.47 2.26
CA GLN A 180 8.71 -6.32 2.95
C GLN A 180 7.41 -5.87 2.26
N GLU A 181 7.40 -5.82 0.92
CA GLU A 181 6.23 -5.51 0.11
C GLU A 181 5.09 -6.51 0.35
N ALA A 182 5.37 -7.81 0.29
CA ALA A 182 4.34 -8.84 0.44
C ALA A 182 3.70 -8.87 1.84
N ILE A 183 4.48 -8.59 2.88
CA ILE A 183 3.94 -8.45 4.26
C ILE A 183 2.95 -7.29 4.34
N LEU A 184 3.20 -6.19 3.62
CA LEU A 184 2.30 -5.03 3.57
C LEU A 184 1.10 -5.26 2.65
N GLU A 185 1.28 -6.03 1.57
CA GLU A 185 0.21 -6.30 0.63
C GLU A 185 -0.88 -7.18 1.24
N TYR A 186 -0.52 -8.12 2.12
CA TYR A 186 -1.47 -9.05 2.74
C TYR A 186 -2.73 -8.39 3.37
N PRO A 187 -2.61 -7.40 4.28
CA PRO A 187 -3.78 -6.72 4.86
C PRO A 187 -4.37 -5.65 3.92
N SER A 188 -3.70 -5.33 2.80
CA SER A 188 -4.13 -4.33 1.84
C SER A 188 -5.03 -4.94 0.76
N GLN A 189 -5.83 -4.12 0.11
CA GLN A 189 -6.49 -4.56 -1.10
C GLN A 189 -5.45 -4.71 -2.23
N ALA A 190 -5.39 -5.90 -2.86
CA ALA A 190 -4.50 -6.17 -3.98
C ALA A 190 -4.61 -5.05 -5.02
N THR A 191 -3.48 -4.43 -5.36
CA THR A 191 -3.44 -3.30 -6.29
C THR A 191 -3.70 -3.75 -7.73
N THR A 192 -3.40 -5.02 -8.03
CA THR A 192 -3.63 -5.66 -9.31
C THR A 192 -4.87 -6.54 -9.26
N ASN A 193 -6.01 -5.99 -9.71
CA ASN A 193 -7.19 -6.80 -10.01
C ASN A 193 -6.97 -7.56 -11.32
N ILE A 194 -6.28 -8.69 -11.25
CA ILE A 194 -6.17 -9.62 -12.38
C ILE A 194 -7.56 -10.22 -12.62
N PRO A 195 -8.13 -10.14 -13.84
CA PRO A 195 -9.43 -10.72 -14.14
C PRO A 195 -9.48 -12.20 -13.74
N GLY A 196 -10.43 -12.57 -12.89
CA GLY A 196 -10.56 -13.94 -12.36
C GLY A 196 -9.87 -14.18 -11.01
N SER A 197 -9.28 -13.16 -10.38
CA SER A 197 -8.82 -13.26 -8.99
C SER A 197 -10.01 -13.18 -8.02
N TYR A 198 -9.89 -13.89 -6.88
CA TYR A 198 -10.89 -13.88 -5.82
C TYR A 198 -10.23 -13.51 -4.49
N ILE A 199 -10.85 -12.60 -3.75
CA ILE A 199 -10.44 -12.29 -2.39
C ILE A 199 -11.07 -13.33 -1.46
N TYR A 200 -10.23 -14.11 -0.78
CA TYR A 200 -10.70 -15.10 0.17
C TYR A 200 -10.75 -14.51 1.58
N LYS A 201 -11.91 -14.59 2.24
CA LYS A 201 -12.03 -14.20 3.65
C LYS A 201 -11.32 -15.25 4.52
N PRO A 202 -10.62 -14.87 5.60
CA PRO A 202 -10.09 -15.83 6.58
C PRO A 202 -11.19 -16.81 7.04
N THR A 203 -10.87 -18.11 7.04
CA THR A 203 -11.79 -19.17 7.49
C THR A 203 -11.39 -19.75 8.85
N ASP A 204 -10.12 -19.63 9.21
CA ASP A 204 -9.55 -20.07 10.46
C ASP A 204 -9.20 -18.89 11.39
N TRP A 205 -9.19 -19.17 12.69
CA TRP A 205 -8.92 -18.14 13.71
C TRP A 205 -7.50 -17.58 13.64
N VAL A 206 -6.53 -18.34 13.09
CA VAL A 206 -5.13 -17.90 12.98
C VAL A 206 -5.01 -16.83 11.90
N SER A 207 -5.57 -17.07 10.72
CA SER A 207 -5.65 -16.10 9.64
C SER A 207 -6.47 -14.87 10.03
N GLU A 208 -7.57 -15.04 10.75
CA GLU A 208 -8.39 -13.93 11.25
C GLU A 208 -7.60 -13.08 12.26
N ALA A 209 -6.94 -13.70 13.24
CA ALA A 209 -6.11 -13.01 14.21
C ALA A 209 -4.96 -12.24 13.54
N MET A 210 -4.34 -12.84 12.53
CA MET A 210 -3.26 -12.20 11.78
C MET A 210 -3.74 -11.09 10.83
N CYS A 211 -4.98 -11.15 10.33
CA CYS A 211 -5.57 -10.04 9.57
C CYS A 211 -5.82 -8.84 10.49
N HIS A 212 -6.36 -9.09 11.69
CA HIS A 212 -6.64 -8.03 12.67
C HIS A 212 -5.40 -7.47 13.38
N SER A 213 -4.26 -8.13 13.29
CA SER A 213 -3.01 -7.67 13.91
C SER A 213 -2.21 -6.68 13.04
N GLN A 214 -2.60 -6.49 11.78
CA GLN A 214 -1.90 -5.61 10.85
C GLN A 214 -2.82 -4.49 10.38
N LEU A 215 -2.32 -3.25 10.48
CA LEU A 215 -2.99 -2.07 9.97
C LEU A 215 -2.07 -1.40 8.96
N VAL A 216 -2.56 -1.25 7.73
CA VAL A 216 -1.85 -0.55 6.65
C VAL A 216 -2.59 0.70 6.25
N ARG A 217 -1.83 1.73 5.87
CA ARG A 217 -2.41 2.98 5.38
C ARG A 217 -2.88 2.79 3.94
N GLN A 218 -4.19 2.75 3.73
CA GLN A 218 -4.76 2.72 2.39
C GLN A 218 -4.72 4.13 1.77
N THR A 219 -3.96 4.29 0.68
CA THR A 219 -3.79 5.58 -0.02
C THR A 219 -4.77 5.77 -1.17
N ASN A 220 -5.43 4.71 -1.63
CA ASN A 220 -6.31 4.72 -2.79
C ASN A 220 -7.79 4.65 -2.40
N GLY A 221 -8.53 5.72 -2.67
CA GLY A 221 -10.00 5.72 -2.81
C GLY A 221 -10.83 5.65 -1.53
N THR A 222 -10.24 5.37 -0.36
CA THR A 222 -10.97 5.32 0.92
C THR A 222 -10.62 6.51 1.79
N ILE A 223 -11.58 7.41 1.98
CA ILE A 223 -11.51 8.49 2.95
C ILE A 223 -12.06 7.99 4.28
N SER A 224 -11.21 7.97 5.32
CA SER A 224 -11.64 7.62 6.67
C SER A 224 -12.41 8.77 7.28
N PHE A 225 -13.72 8.60 7.46
CA PHE A 225 -14.54 9.56 8.20
C PHE A 225 -14.56 9.21 9.68
N SER A 226 -14.37 10.21 10.55
CA SER A 226 -14.65 10.04 11.97
C SER A 226 -16.15 9.99 12.18
N VAL A 227 -16.71 8.79 12.32
CA VAL A 227 -18.13 8.57 12.64
C VAL A 227 -18.52 9.33 13.91
N LEU A 228 -17.61 9.35 14.89
CA LEU A 228 -17.77 10.11 16.12
C LEU A 228 -17.85 11.62 15.84
N GLY A 229 -16.93 12.17 15.05
CA GLY A 229 -16.98 13.60 14.67
C GLY A 229 -18.26 13.97 13.93
N LEU A 230 -18.68 13.13 12.97
CA LEU A 230 -19.91 13.33 12.20
C LEU A 230 -21.15 13.28 13.11
N SER A 231 -21.19 12.33 14.05
CA SER A 231 -22.28 12.20 15.02
C SER A 231 -22.39 13.42 15.95
N ILE A 232 -21.27 13.96 16.43
CA ILE A 232 -21.26 15.16 17.28
C ILE A 232 -21.82 16.36 16.52
N ILE A 233 -21.37 16.59 15.28
CA ILE A 233 -21.85 17.71 14.46
C ILE A 233 -23.36 17.58 14.20
N LEU A 234 -23.84 16.39 13.85
CA LEU A 234 -25.26 16.15 13.60
C LEU A 234 -26.12 16.32 14.86
N VAL A 235 -25.70 15.76 15.99
CA VAL A 235 -26.45 15.84 17.25
C VAL A 235 -26.47 17.27 17.78
N VAL A 236 -25.32 17.95 17.84
CA VAL A 236 -25.24 19.33 18.33
C VAL A 236 -26.00 20.26 17.40
N GLY A 237 -25.86 20.11 16.07
CA GLY A 237 -26.61 20.90 15.10
C GLY A 237 -28.12 20.70 15.23
N PHE A 238 -28.58 19.45 15.39
CA PHE A 238 -29.98 19.15 15.61
C PHE A 238 -30.51 19.77 16.91
N LEU A 239 -29.75 19.68 18.01
CA LEU A 239 -30.15 20.28 19.30
C LEU A 239 -30.27 21.80 19.22
N ILE A 240 -29.36 22.48 18.50
CA ILE A 240 -29.43 23.94 18.29
C ILE A 240 -30.71 24.30 17.51
N ILE A 241 -31.00 23.59 16.42
CA ILE A 241 -32.20 23.84 15.60
C ILE A 241 -33.46 23.56 16.43
N ALA A 242 -33.52 22.44 17.14
CA ALA A 242 -34.65 22.08 17.99
C ALA A 242 -34.88 23.13 19.09
N LEU A 243 -33.81 23.59 19.75
CA LEU A 243 -33.89 24.65 20.75
C LEU A 243 -34.40 25.96 20.15
N SER A 244 -33.93 26.32 18.95
CA SER A 244 -34.39 27.52 18.24
C SER A 244 -35.87 27.46 17.88
N LEU A 245 -36.40 26.29 17.50
CA LEU A 245 -37.82 26.15 17.18
C LEU A 245 -38.70 26.09 18.42
N CYS A 246 -38.21 25.50 19.51
CA CYS A 246 -38.99 25.37 20.74
C CYS A 246 -38.97 26.63 21.61
N ILE A 247 -37.98 27.52 21.48
CA ILE A 247 -37.84 28.68 22.37
C ILE A 247 -39.04 29.62 22.28
N GLU A 248 -39.54 29.91 21.09
CA GLU A 248 -40.69 30.81 20.86
C GLU A 248 -41.97 30.19 21.44
N SER A 249 -42.26 28.92 21.10
CA SER A 249 -43.44 28.22 21.63
C SER A 249 -43.42 28.04 23.15
N VAL A 250 -42.27 27.70 23.73
CA VAL A 250 -42.13 27.49 25.18
C VAL A 250 -42.19 28.81 25.94
N THR A 251 -41.49 29.85 25.47
CA THR A 251 -41.54 31.16 26.12
C THR A 251 -42.92 31.79 26.01
N GLY A 252 -43.59 31.66 24.87
CA GLY A 252 -44.97 32.10 24.70
C GLY A 252 -45.94 31.40 25.64
N HIS A 253 -45.86 30.07 25.76
CA HIS A 253 -46.73 29.32 26.68
C HIS A 253 -46.46 29.64 28.15
N ILE A 254 -45.19 29.82 28.54
CA ILE A 254 -44.82 30.16 29.93
C ILE A 254 -45.25 31.58 30.28
N GLN A 255 -44.99 32.56 29.42
CA GLN A 255 -45.32 33.96 29.67
C GLN A 255 -46.83 34.20 29.72
N THR A 256 -47.60 33.55 28.84
CA THR A 256 -49.06 33.68 28.82
C THR A 256 -49.74 32.94 29.97
N ARG A 257 -49.22 31.79 30.40
CA ARG A 257 -49.87 30.93 31.40
C ARG A 257 -49.45 31.19 32.85
N TYR A 258 -48.19 31.52 33.10
CA TYR A 258 -47.64 31.57 34.47
C TYR A 258 -47.20 32.97 34.92
N LEU A 259 -46.79 33.86 34.01
CA LEU A 259 -46.21 35.16 34.34
C LEU A 259 -47.09 36.33 33.89
N LYS A 260 -48.21 36.55 34.61
CA LYS A 260 -49.19 37.62 34.29
C LYS A 260 -48.60 39.02 34.18
N SER A 261 -47.54 39.33 34.95
CA SER A 261 -46.86 40.65 34.91
C SER A 261 -46.06 40.90 33.63
N CYS A 262 -45.75 39.86 32.84
CA CYS A 262 -44.99 39.98 31.59
C CYS A 262 -45.87 40.05 30.34
N ARG A 263 -47.21 40.07 30.48
CA ARG A 263 -48.14 40.03 29.35
C ARG A 263 -47.99 41.21 28.39
N PHE A 264 -47.62 42.38 28.92
CA PHE A 264 -47.35 43.56 28.09
C PHE A 264 -46.09 43.37 27.22
N ARG A 265 -45.00 42.86 27.80
CA ARG A 265 -43.75 42.58 27.08
C ARG A 265 -43.90 41.48 26.02
N TRP A 266 -44.77 40.50 26.28
CA TRP A 266 -45.13 39.49 25.29
C TRP A 266 -45.93 40.07 24.11
N LEU A 267 -46.84 41.02 24.39
CA LEU A 267 -47.57 41.72 23.34
C LEU A 267 -46.65 42.60 22.49
N ASP A 268 -45.71 43.32 23.12
CA ASP A 268 -44.68 44.08 22.39
C ASP A 268 -43.86 43.17 21.47
N TRP A 269 -43.46 41.99 21.96
CA TRP A 269 -42.75 40.98 21.15
C TRP A 269 -43.57 40.53 19.94
N ILE A 270 -44.87 40.23 20.12
CA ILE A 270 -45.76 39.85 19.03
C ILE A 270 -45.90 40.99 18.01
N LEU A 271 -46.02 42.24 18.46
CA LEU A 271 -46.17 43.40 17.56
C LEU A 271 -44.91 43.66 16.71
N ASP A 272 -43.74 43.30 17.22
CA ASP A 272 -42.46 43.38 16.51
C ASP A 272 -42.24 42.20 15.53
N GLU A 273 -43.12 41.19 15.51
CA GLU A 273 -43.00 40.09 14.57
C GLU A 273 -43.32 40.49 13.12
N LYS A 274 -42.73 39.75 12.18
CA LYS A 274 -42.78 40.07 10.75
C LYS A 274 -44.20 40.23 10.21
N PHE A 275 -45.13 39.35 10.59
CA PHE A 275 -46.50 39.40 10.10
C PHE A 275 -47.28 40.57 10.70
N GLN A 276 -47.02 40.94 11.95
CA GLN A 276 -47.63 42.11 12.59
C GLN A 276 -47.08 43.43 12.04
N LEU A 277 -45.77 43.51 11.81
CA LEU A 277 -45.16 44.64 11.09
C LEU A 277 -45.73 44.78 9.67
N GLN A 278 -45.89 43.66 8.95
CA GLN A 278 -46.50 43.67 7.63
C GLN A 278 -47.96 44.14 7.67
N ARG A 279 -48.76 43.70 8.65
CA ARG A 279 -50.11 44.22 8.89
C ARG A 279 -50.10 45.73 9.08
N MET A 280 -49.27 46.24 10.00
CA MET A 280 -49.22 47.69 10.30
C MET A 280 -48.85 48.52 9.08
N MET A 281 -47.97 48.00 8.21
CA MET A 281 -47.66 48.62 6.92
C MET A 281 -48.85 48.65 5.96
N TYR A 282 -49.63 47.56 5.88
CA TYR A 282 -50.85 47.54 5.07
C TYR A 282 -51.94 48.46 5.62
N GLU A 283 -52.14 48.48 6.94
CA GLU A 283 -53.04 49.42 7.60
C GLU A 283 -52.64 50.88 7.34
N ALA A 284 -51.35 51.20 7.41
CA ALA A 284 -50.84 52.54 7.10
C ALA A 284 -51.04 52.94 5.63
N ALA A 285 -51.11 51.95 4.73
CA ALA A 285 -51.39 52.15 3.32
C ALA A 285 -52.90 52.05 2.98
N ASP A 286 -53.77 52.04 3.99
CA ASP A 286 -55.24 51.90 3.86
C ASP A 286 -55.68 50.62 3.13
N MET A 287 -54.91 49.54 3.32
CA MET A 287 -55.15 48.22 2.73
C MET A 287 -55.50 47.18 3.79
N GLY A 288 -56.44 46.28 3.47
CA GLY A 288 -56.74 45.10 4.29
C GLY A 288 -57.97 45.18 5.19
N GLY A 289 -58.65 46.33 5.22
CA GLY A 289 -59.94 46.48 5.90
C GLY A 289 -59.87 46.17 7.40
N GLU A 290 -60.83 45.37 7.89
CA GLU A 290 -60.89 44.99 9.31
C GLU A 290 -60.02 43.75 9.59
N TRP A 291 -58.98 43.94 10.41
CA TRP A 291 -58.08 42.88 10.84
C TRP A 291 -58.60 42.15 12.08
N LYS A 292 -58.41 40.82 12.09
CA LYS A 292 -58.73 39.91 13.19
C LYS A 292 -57.43 39.33 13.77
N ASN A 293 -57.47 38.92 15.05
CA ASN A 293 -56.32 38.35 15.76
C ASN A 293 -55.12 39.33 15.84
N VAL A 294 -55.44 40.61 16.07
CA VAL A 294 -54.48 41.73 16.15
C VAL A 294 -53.43 41.56 17.25
N THR A 295 -53.72 40.73 18.25
CA THR A 295 -52.84 40.44 19.38
C THR A 295 -52.20 39.05 19.33
N ASP A 296 -52.40 38.29 18.25
CA ASP A 296 -51.81 36.96 18.06
C ASP A 296 -50.65 37.03 17.07
N GLU A 297 -49.84 35.98 17.00
CA GLU A 297 -48.64 35.86 16.14
C GLU A 297 -48.95 36.11 14.65
N ILE A 298 -50.09 35.58 14.17
CA ILE A 298 -50.51 35.67 12.77
C ILE A 298 -51.83 36.44 12.67
N PRO A 299 -51.80 37.72 12.25
CA PRO A 299 -53.02 38.47 11.99
C PRO A 299 -53.67 38.03 10.67
N THR A 300 -55.00 38.02 10.65
CA THR A 300 -55.79 37.61 9.47
C THR A 300 -56.84 38.65 9.17
N THR A 301 -57.16 38.92 7.91
CA THR A 301 -58.28 39.80 7.55
C THR A 301 -59.61 39.10 7.83
N ARG A 302 -60.64 39.88 8.19
CA ARG A 302 -61.99 39.34 8.45
C ARG A 302 -62.67 38.81 7.18
N GLU A 303 -62.35 39.42 6.04
CA GLU A 303 -62.82 39.02 4.72
C GLU A 303 -61.62 38.84 3.78
N ASP A 304 -61.79 38.04 2.72
CA ASP A 304 -60.74 37.78 1.73
C ASP A 304 -60.39 39.06 0.96
N HIS A 305 -59.25 39.66 1.30
CA HIS A 305 -58.72 40.84 0.62
C HIS A 305 -57.48 40.47 -0.18
N ARG A 306 -57.42 40.90 -1.45
CA ARG A 306 -56.20 40.80 -2.26
C ARG A 306 -55.31 41.99 -1.95
N PHE A 307 -54.13 41.72 -1.41
CA PHE A 307 -53.09 42.71 -1.17
C PHE A 307 -52.16 42.76 -2.38
N GLY A 308 -52.11 43.91 -3.06
CA GLY A 308 -51.33 44.10 -4.29
C GLY A 308 -52.13 43.82 -5.56
N GLY A 309 -52.23 44.86 -6.40
CA GLY A 309 -52.60 44.76 -7.81
C GLY A 309 -51.36 44.85 -8.68
#